data_AF-A0A0C2FPB2-F1
#
_entry.id   AF-A0A0C2FPB2-F1
#
_cell.length_a   1.000
_cell.length_b   1.000
_cell.length_c   1.000
_cell.angle_alpha   90.00
_cell.angle_beta   90.00
_cell.angle_gamma   90.00
#
_symmetry.space_group_name_H-M   'P 1'
#
loop_
_entity.id
_entity.type
_entity.pdbx_description
1 polymer ?
#
loop_
_entity_poly.entity_id
_entity_poly.type
_entity_poly.pdbx_seq_one_letter_code
_entity_poly.pdbx_strand_id
1 'polypeptide(L)'
;MKKILRTAVMGDLDTALNLHEQLRKKNDVPDWGVVKLSSVLLANGREKQSELLLQKHSQEYGGEHRYARKSLVQEEQVAAALLRVMNCSKENALENARQLYQWLLRGHYCSNKDSFIILFVEKALER
;
A
#
# COMPACT_ATOMS: atom_id res chain seq x y z
N MET A 1 -2.75 8.86 11.91
CA MET A 1 -2.94 7.69 11.02
C MET A 1 -4.21 6.86 11.27
N LYS A 2 -4.52 6.39 12.49
CA LYS A 2 -5.69 5.50 12.75
C LYS A 2 -7.03 6.05 12.22
N LYS A 3 -7.32 7.34 12.42
CA LYS A 3 -8.53 8.00 11.91
C LYS A 3 -8.62 7.96 10.37
N ILE A 4 -7.54 8.32 9.67
CA ILE A 4 -7.44 8.29 8.20
C ILE A 4 -7.78 6.90 7.66
N LEU A 5 -7.16 5.86 8.21
CA LEU A 5 -7.37 4.49 7.76
C LEU A 5 -8.79 4.00 8.01
N ARG A 6 -9.40 4.39 9.13
CA ARG A 6 -10.81 4.09 9.41
C ARG A 6 -11.72 4.76 8.39
N THR A 7 -11.52 6.05 8.13
CA THR A 7 -12.27 6.82 7.13
C THR A 7 -12.17 6.18 5.74
N ALA A 8 -10.96 5.77 5.32
CA ALA A 8 -10.75 5.12 4.03
C ALA A 8 -11.46 3.76 3.92
N VAL A 9 -11.36 2.92 4.96
CA VAL A 9 -12.01 1.59 5.00
C VAL A 9 -13.54 1.71 5.00
N MET A 10 -14.09 2.80 5.55
CA MET A 10 -15.52 3.12 5.48
C MET A 10 -15.97 3.64 4.11
N GLY A 11 -15.06 3.75 3.13
CA GLY A 11 -15.37 4.17 1.76
C GLY A 11 -15.26 5.68 1.50
N ASP A 12 -15.01 6.50 2.52
CA ASP A 12 -14.79 7.94 2.36
C ASP A 12 -13.32 8.24 2.01
N LEU A 13 -12.95 7.94 0.77
CA LEU A 13 -11.57 7.98 0.30
C LEU A 13 -11.05 9.41 0.16
N ASP A 14 -11.90 10.35 -0.22
CA ASP A 14 -11.50 11.74 -0.47
C ASP A 14 -11.22 12.48 0.84
N THR A 15 -12.06 12.27 1.87
CA THR A 15 -11.76 12.76 3.22
C THR A 15 -10.50 12.11 3.77
N ALA A 16 -10.31 10.80 3.56
CA ALA A 16 -9.11 10.11 4.03
C ALA A 16 -7.83 10.68 3.40
N LEU A 17 -7.84 10.95 2.08
CA LEU A 17 -6.72 11.58 1.37
C LEU A 17 -6.46 13.00 1.88
N ASN A 18 -7.50 13.81 2.09
CA ASN A 18 -7.34 15.16 2.63
C ASN A 18 -6.73 15.13 4.06
N LEU A 19 -7.23 14.25 4.93
CA LEU A 19 -6.68 14.07 6.27
C LEU A 19 -5.24 13.56 6.24
N HIS A 20 -4.88 12.71 5.28
CA HIS A 20 -3.50 12.27 5.07
C HIS A 20 -2.59 13.44 4.67
N GLU A 21 -2.99 14.25 3.70
CA GLU A 21 -2.22 15.43 3.27
C GLU A 21 -2.04 16.45 4.40
N GLN A 22 -3.06 16.68 5.22
CA GLN A 22 -2.95 17.54 6.40
C GLN A 22 -2.00 16.98 7.46
N LEU A 23 -2.02 15.65 7.67
CA LEU A 23 -1.12 14.99 8.60
C LEU A 23 0.34 15.10 8.14
N ARG A 24 0.59 14.77 6.86
CA ARG A 24 1.91 14.79 6.22
C ARG A 24 2.60 16.15 6.32
N LYS A 25 1.86 17.24 6.21
CA LYS A 25 2.40 18.61 6.36
C LYS A 25 2.92 18.94 7.76
N LYS A 26 2.50 18.18 8.78
CA LYS A 26 2.73 18.52 10.20
C LYS A 26 3.49 17.43 10.98
N ASN A 27 3.52 16.20 10.47
CA ASN A 27 4.02 15.04 11.19
C ASN A 27 4.62 14.03 10.21
N ASP A 28 5.54 13.22 10.71
CA ASP A 28 6.01 12.04 9.99
C ASP A 28 4.89 11.01 9.83
N VAL A 29 4.79 10.48 8.62
CA VAL A 29 3.82 9.43 8.30
C VAL A 29 4.54 8.08 8.23
N PRO A 30 4.08 7.06 8.96
CA PRO A 30 4.73 5.77 8.92
C PRO A 30 4.43 5.03 7.60
N ASP A 31 5.45 4.38 7.05
CA ASP A 31 5.39 3.62 5.78
C ASP A 31 4.22 2.62 5.75
N TRP A 32 4.02 1.84 6.83
CA TRP A 32 2.93 0.86 6.91
C TRP A 32 1.54 1.50 6.75
N GLY A 33 1.37 2.73 7.21
CA GLY A 33 0.13 3.48 7.10
C GLY A 33 -0.14 3.86 5.65
N VAL A 34 0.90 4.25 4.93
CA VAL A 34 0.85 4.60 3.50
C VAL A 34 0.57 3.37 2.65
N VAL A 35 1.25 2.25 2.90
CA VAL A 35 0.99 0.96 2.24
C VAL A 35 -0.46 0.51 2.44
N LYS A 36 -0.97 0.59 3.67
CA LYS A 36 -2.36 0.25 3.95
C LYS A 36 -3.34 1.19 3.23
N LEU A 37 -3.12 2.50 3.26
CA LEU A 37 -4.00 3.45 2.57
C LEU A 37 -3.98 3.25 1.05
N SER A 38 -2.81 3.04 0.46
CA SER A 38 -2.63 2.72 -0.96
C SER A 38 -3.43 1.47 -1.37
N SER A 39 -3.29 0.37 -0.63
CA SER A 39 -4.07 -0.84 -0.95
C SER A 39 -5.59 -0.65 -0.82
N VAL A 40 -6.07 0.19 0.11
CA VAL A 40 -7.50 0.54 0.20
C VAL A 40 -7.94 1.34 -1.02
N LEU A 41 -7.15 2.34 -1.44
CA LEU A 41 -7.42 3.14 -2.64
C LEU A 41 -7.51 2.23 -3.88
N LEU A 42 -6.53 1.36 -4.06
CA LEU A 42 -6.49 0.47 -5.21
C LEU A 42 -7.63 -0.54 -5.23
N ALA A 43 -7.96 -1.16 -4.09
CA ALA A 43 -9.11 -2.05 -3.97
C ALA A 43 -10.43 -1.35 -4.33
N ASN A 44 -10.52 -0.03 -4.14
CA ASN A 44 -11.66 0.78 -4.51
C ASN A 44 -11.54 1.43 -5.92
N GLY A 45 -10.50 1.11 -6.71
CA GLY A 45 -10.33 1.60 -8.09
C GLY A 45 -9.77 3.02 -8.20
N ARG A 46 -9.20 3.55 -7.11
CA ARG A 46 -8.46 4.80 -7.10
C ARG A 46 -6.99 4.53 -7.44
N GLU A 47 -6.74 3.93 -8.61
CA GLU A 47 -5.41 3.44 -9.02
C GLU A 47 -4.37 4.57 -9.04
N LYS A 48 -4.66 5.65 -9.77
CA LYS A 48 -3.77 6.81 -9.89
C LYS A 48 -3.45 7.45 -8.54
N GLN A 49 -4.44 7.57 -7.64
CA GLN A 49 -4.21 8.11 -6.30
C GLN A 49 -3.36 7.16 -5.45
N SER A 50 -3.57 5.85 -5.59
CA SER A 50 -2.77 4.84 -4.89
C SER A 50 -1.30 4.90 -5.27
N GLU A 51 -1.00 4.95 -6.57
CA GLU A 51 0.37 5.05 -7.08
C GLU A 51 1.02 6.36 -6.63
N LEU A 52 0.34 7.49 -6.83
CA LEU A 52 0.88 8.81 -6.48
C LEU A 52 1.19 8.92 -4.99
N LEU A 53 0.35 8.32 -4.14
CA LEU A 53 0.55 8.27 -2.69
C LEU A 53 1.87 7.55 -2.33
N LEU A 54 2.10 6.35 -2.89
CA LEU A 54 3.32 5.58 -2.64
C LEU A 54 4.56 6.28 -3.19
N GLN A 55 4.47 6.85 -4.39
CA GLN A 55 5.57 7.55 -5.06
C GLN A 55 6.00 8.79 -4.29
N LYS A 56 5.05 9.68 -3.94
CA LYS A 56 5.34 10.90 -3.17
C LYS A 56 5.98 10.56 -1.84
N HIS A 57 5.38 9.63 -1.09
CA HIS A 57 5.91 9.22 0.21
C HIS A 57 7.32 8.60 0.07
N SER A 58 7.57 7.86 -1.01
CA SER A 58 8.89 7.32 -1.29
C SER A 58 9.92 8.38 -1.69
N GLN A 59 9.53 9.45 -2.36
CA GLN A 59 10.45 10.52 -2.75
C GLN A 59 10.80 11.42 -1.56
N GLU A 60 9.81 11.67 -0.69
CA GLU A 60 9.95 12.57 0.47
C GLU A 60 10.69 11.91 1.63
N TYR A 61 10.42 10.63 1.90
CA TYR A 61 11.01 9.88 3.02
C TYR A 61 12.04 8.83 2.57
N GLY A 62 12.33 8.73 1.27
CA GLY A 62 13.31 7.80 0.69
C GLY A 62 14.77 8.21 0.82
N GLY A 63 15.07 9.34 1.46
CA GLY A 63 16.44 9.74 1.82
C GLY A 63 17.02 8.86 2.95
N GLU A 64 18.32 8.54 2.86
CA GLU A 64 19.25 7.81 3.77
C GLU A 64 18.75 6.60 4.60
N HIS A 65 17.55 6.64 5.21
CA HIS A 65 17.01 5.60 6.09
C HIS A 65 16.52 4.34 5.36
N ARG A 66 15.97 4.43 4.13
CA ARG A 66 15.56 3.23 3.36
C ARG A 66 16.74 2.50 2.68
N TYR A 67 17.81 3.21 2.35
CA TYR A 67 19.03 2.63 1.80
C TYR A 67 19.79 1.75 2.80
N ALA A 68 19.56 1.94 4.11
CA ALA A 68 20.08 1.07 5.17
C ALA A 68 19.31 -0.26 5.34
N ARG A 69 18.43 -0.63 4.38
CA ARG A 69 17.66 -1.89 4.34
C ARG A 69 16.69 -2.13 5.51
N LYS A 70 16.36 -1.11 6.29
CA LYS A 70 15.29 -1.20 7.30
C LYS A 70 13.97 -0.75 6.69
N SER A 71 13.29 -1.64 5.96
CA SER A 71 11.86 -1.41 5.72
C SER A 71 11.17 -1.40 7.08
N LEU A 72 10.45 -0.31 7.37
CA LEU A 72 9.62 -0.21 8.57
C LEU A 72 8.26 -0.91 8.39
N VAL A 73 8.02 -1.48 7.21
CA VAL A 73 6.82 -2.25 6.91
C VAL A 73 7.11 -3.73 7.16
N GLN A 74 6.34 -4.33 8.05
CA GLN A 74 6.45 -5.76 8.37
C GLN A 74 5.85 -6.61 7.24
N GLU A 75 6.31 -7.85 7.11
CA GLU A 75 5.87 -8.75 6.03
C GLU A 75 4.35 -9.00 6.09
N GLU A 76 3.79 -9.14 7.30
CA GLU A 76 2.36 -9.32 7.52
C GLU A 76 1.54 -8.11 7.06
N GLN A 77 2.12 -6.90 7.14
CA GLN A 77 1.46 -5.68 6.68
C GLN A 77 1.42 -5.60 5.15
N VAL A 78 2.49 -6.06 4.49
CA VAL A 78 2.53 -6.20 3.03
C VAL A 78 1.56 -7.29 2.57
N ALA A 79 1.59 -8.47 3.20
CA ALA A 79 0.67 -9.57 2.90
C ALA A 79 -0.79 -9.12 3.06
N ALA A 80 -1.13 -8.44 4.15
CA ALA A 80 -2.47 -7.90 4.38
C ALA A 80 -2.86 -6.80 3.38
N ALA A 81 -1.90 -6.09 2.79
CA ALA A 81 -2.15 -5.12 1.72
C ALA A 81 -2.43 -5.80 0.38
N LEU A 82 -1.65 -6.81 0.02
CA LEU A 82 -1.85 -7.61 -1.19
C LEU A 82 -3.17 -8.37 -1.15
N LEU A 83 -3.44 -9.11 -0.07
CA LEU A 83 -4.68 -9.85 0.12
C LEU A 83 -5.92 -8.95 0.04
N ARG A 84 -5.85 -7.71 0.55
CA ARG A 84 -6.95 -6.73 0.44
C ARG A 84 -7.29 -6.42 -1.02
N VAL A 85 -6.28 -6.29 -1.87
CA VAL A 85 -6.50 -6.01 -3.30
C VAL A 85 -6.93 -7.28 -4.03
N MET A 86 -6.30 -8.43 -3.74
CA MET A 86 -6.64 -9.72 -4.35
C MET A 86 -8.08 -10.17 -4.06
N ASN A 87 -8.59 -9.87 -2.86
CA ASN A 87 -9.93 -10.29 -2.44
C ASN A 87 -11.00 -9.23 -2.71
N CYS A 88 -10.69 -8.16 -3.44
CA CYS A 88 -11.72 -7.18 -3.83
C CYS A 88 -12.58 -7.77 -4.97
N SER A 89 -13.87 -7.37 -5.04
CA SER A 89 -14.84 -7.91 -6.00
C SER A 89 -14.62 -7.50 -7.46
N LYS A 90 -13.45 -6.95 -7.81
CA LYS A 90 -13.15 -6.44 -9.15
C LYS A 90 -12.51 -7.54 -10.00
N GLU A 91 -12.89 -7.63 -11.27
CA GLU A 91 -12.35 -8.63 -12.21
C GLU A 91 -10.81 -8.60 -12.29
N ASN A 92 -10.23 -7.40 -12.17
CA ASN A 92 -8.78 -7.18 -12.25
C ASN A 92 -8.06 -7.25 -10.87
N ALA A 93 -8.67 -7.85 -9.85
CA ALA A 93 -8.13 -7.88 -8.48
C ALA A 93 -6.70 -8.45 -8.38
N LEU A 94 -6.44 -9.57 -9.08
CA LEU A 94 -5.11 -10.21 -9.07
C LEU A 94 -4.06 -9.33 -9.78
N GLU A 95 -4.43 -8.72 -10.91
CA GLU A 95 -3.56 -7.83 -11.67
C GLU A 95 -3.26 -6.55 -10.88
N ASN A 96 -4.26 -5.97 -10.23
CA ASN A 96 -4.09 -4.85 -9.33
C ASN A 96 -3.17 -5.20 -8.14
N ALA A 97 -3.30 -6.40 -7.57
CA ALA A 97 -2.41 -6.83 -6.50
C ALA A 97 -0.97 -6.99 -7.00
N ARG A 98 -0.78 -7.51 -8.22
CA ARG A 98 0.53 -7.60 -8.87
C ARG A 98 1.13 -6.22 -9.10
N GLN A 99 0.33 -5.27 -9.57
CA GLN A 99 0.75 -3.89 -9.78
C GLN A 99 1.12 -3.18 -8.47
N LEU A 100 0.31 -3.36 -7.41
CA LEU A 100 0.65 -2.89 -6.07
C LEU A 100 1.99 -3.46 -5.62
N TYR A 101 2.20 -4.76 -5.79
CA TYR A 101 3.44 -5.41 -5.42
C TYR A 101 4.66 -4.80 -6.11
N GLN A 102 4.55 -4.54 -7.42
CA GLN A 102 5.61 -3.85 -8.17
C GLN A 102 5.89 -2.44 -7.64
N TRP A 103 4.87 -1.67 -7.27
CA TRP A 103 5.07 -0.36 -6.65
C TRP A 103 5.75 -0.45 -5.29
N LEU A 104 5.39 -1.44 -4.46
CA LEU A 104 6.02 -1.66 -3.17
C LEU A 104 7.50 -2.02 -3.30
N LEU A 105 7.86 -2.84 -4.30
CA LEU A 105 9.25 -3.17 -4.62
C LEU A 105 10.04 -1.95 -5.08
N ARG A 106 9.49 -1.14 -5.99
CA ARG A 106 10.13 0.08 -6.51
C ARG A 106 10.32 1.14 -5.42
N GLY A 107 9.38 1.25 -4.49
CA GLY A 107 9.46 2.19 -3.36
C GLY A 107 10.23 1.66 -2.15
N HIS A 108 10.85 0.48 -2.24
CA HIS A 108 11.58 -0.19 -1.16
C HIS A 108 10.75 -0.40 0.11
N TYR A 109 9.45 -0.65 -0.03
CA TYR A 109 8.54 -0.95 1.08
C TYR A 109 8.60 -2.42 1.52
N CYS A 110 9.16 -3.32 0.72
CA CYS A 110 9.33 -4.72 1.06
C CYS A 110 10.77 -5.00 1.53
N SER A 111 10.93 -5.65 2.68
CA SER A 111 12.22 -6.19 3.16
C SER A 111 12.62 -7.45 2.40
N ASN A 112 11.65 -8.32 2.10
CA ASN A 112 11.84 -9.59 1.39
C ASN A 112 11.03 -9.59 0.08
N LYS A 113 11.69 -9.92 -1.04
CA LYS A 113 11.10 -9.89 -2.39
C LYS A 113 10.47 -11.22 -2.82
N ASP A 114 10.71 -12.29 -2.07
CA ASP A 114 10.27 -13.63 -2.46
C ASP A 114 9.12 -14.11 -1.56
N SER A 115 8.98 -13.56 -0.35
CA SER A 115 7.95 -13.96 0.63
C SER A 115 6.51 -13.90 0.10
N PHE A 116 6.23 -13.06 -0.88
CA PHE A 116 4.86 -12.80 -1.33
C PHE A 116 4.45 -13.56 -2.60
N ILE A 117 5.40 -14.24 -3.26
CA ILE A 117 5.11 -15.01 -4.49
C ILE A 117 4.08 -16.11 -4.19
N ILE A 118 4.18 -16.75 -3.02
CA ILE A 118 3.26 -17.81 -2.61
C ILE A 118 1.80 -17.33 -2.58
N LEU A 119 1.54 -16.08 -2.16
CA LEU A 119 0.18 -15.51 -2.14
C LEU A 119 -0.41 -15.41 -3.55
N PHE A 120 0.41 -15.07 -4.54
CA PHE A 120 -0.03 -15.00 -5.94
C PHE A 120 -0.28 -16.38 -6.52
N VAL A 121 0.55 -17.37 -6.18
CA VAL A 121 0.39 -18.77 -6.61
C VAL A 121 -0.88 -19.37 -6.01
N GLU A 122 -1.08 -19.25 -4.69
CA GLU A 122 -2.28 -19.72 -4.00
C GLU A 122 -3.54 -19.11 -4.62
N LYS A 123 -3.56 -17.78 -4.84
CA LYS A 123 -4.70 -17.10 -5.44
C LYS A 123 -4.97 -17.52 -6.90
N ALA A 124 -3.93 -17.87 -7.65
CA ALA A 124 -4.07 -18.35 -9.02
C ALA A 124 -4.62 -19.79 -9.07
N LEU A 125 -4.30 -20.62 -8.08
CA LEU A 125 -4.76 -22.01 -7.95
C LEU A 125 -6.17 -22.14 -7.35
N GLU A 126 -6.70 -21.10 -6.69
CA GLU A 126 -8.11 -21.02 -6.23
C GLU A 126 -9.12 -20.87 -7.38
N ARG A 127 -8.66 -20.70 -8.62
CA ARG A 127 -9.50 -20.61 -9.83
C ARG A 127 -9.62 -21.95 -10.53
#